data_AF-A0A8C3SI01-F1
#
_entry.id   AF-A0A8C3SI01-F1
#
_cell.length_a   1.000
_cell.length_b   1.000
_cell.length_c   1.000
_cell.angle_alpha   90.00
_cell.angle_beta   90.00
_cell.angle_gamma   90.00
#
_symmetry.space_group_name_H-M   'P 1'
#
loop_
_entity.id
_entity.type
_entity.pdbx_description
1 polymer ?
#
loop_
_entity_poly.entity_id
_entity_poly.type
_entity_poly.pdbx_seq_one_letter_code
_entity_poly.pdbx_strand_id
1 'polypeptide(L)'
;LFRETLYMTRRGAAPRARDPQRGGEAAGGEETPLLRGIFQIGKRSCDVVLSARQLRWSPIQPESRGGSTNVLAHTLHGINHAVTATLHIIMGYIQPVDICTFSSPSKLLRFGFSAMFGFGARTLALAEKHRWMPSNQRRDFAVIKTLASLKPEECELSFLPLKNSLQGSQENVTKVQWHTIQGHFLNVSIMAIPCLCSMAPRGLAPNTRLNNGSMALIVVRNTSRAEFIKHLKRYASVKNQFNFPFVETYAVQEVKVQPRTKIGCNTEENVYLHATSAEGNYPWNIDGDLMEEASEVHYIVQEKNSCQVE
;
A
#
# COMPACT_ATOMS: atom_id res chain seq x y z
N LEU A 1 -17.31 -0.63 -3.65
CA LEU A 1 -16.43 -1.40 -4.54
C LEU A 1 -15.75 -2.41 -3.63
N PHE A 2 -15.64 -3.66 -4.08
CA PHE A 2 -15.19 -4.81 -3.29
C PHE A 2 -13.84 -4.57 -2.61
N ARG A 3 -13.64 -5.20 -1.44
CA ARG A 3 -12.35 -5.27 -0.74
C ARG A 3 -11.95 -6.75 -0.74
N GLU A 4 -10.74 -7.09 -1.19
CA GLU A 4 -10.30 -8.49 -1.18
C GLU A 4 -10.05 -8.96 0.26
N THR A 5 -10.32 -10.24 0.53
CA THR A 5 -10.14 -10.84 1.86
C THR A 5 -8.74 -11.44 1.94
N LEU A 6 -7.97 -10.95 2.91
CA LEU A 6 -6.60 -11.41 3.15
C LEU A 6 -6.66 -12.65 4.05
N TYR A 7 -6.33 -13.83 3.52
CA TYR A 7 -6.15 -15.02 4.36
C TYR A 7 -4.70 -15.10 4.85
N MET A 8 -4.50 -14.88 6.15
CA MET A 8 -3.23 -15.08 6.84
C MET A 8 -3.22 -16.45 7.51
N THR A 9 -2.71 -17.48 6.83
CA THR A 9 -2.62 -18.83 7.39
C THR A 9 -1.29 -19.02 8.13
N ARG A 10 -1.31 -18.95 9.47
CA ARG A 10 -0.17 -19.35 10.31
C ARG A 10 -0.11 -20.87 10.33
N ARG A 11 0.93 -21.51 9.79
CA ARG A 11 1.11 -22.97 9.90
C ARG A 11 1.36 -23.37 11.36
N GLY A 12 0.30 -23.72 12.08
CA GLY A 12 0.34 -24.40 13.37
C GLY A 12 0.38 -25.92 13.16
N ALA A 13 1.15 -26.61 14.00
CA ALA A 13 1.46 -28.03 13.93
C ALA A 13 0.21 -28.94 13.87
N ALA A 14 0.34 -30.07 13.18
CA ALA A 14 -0.70 -31.09 13.01
C ALA A 14 -1.25 -31.59 14.37
N PRO A 15 -2.58 -31.74 14.54
CA PRO A 15 -3.14 -32.34 15.73
C PRO A 15 -2.88 -33.85 15.74
N ARG A 16 -2.36 -34.36 16.87
CA ARG A 16 -2.29 -35.80 17.16
C ARG A 16 -3.69 -36.40 17.24
N ALA A 17 -3.85 -37.58 16.66
CA ALA A 17 -5.07 -38.39 16.72
C ALA A 17 -5.50 -38.69 18.16
N ARG A 18 -6.82 -38.61 18.44
CA ARG A 18 -7.46 -39.22 19.62
C ARG A 18 -8.56 -40.17 19.17
N ASP A 19 -8.54 -41.34 19.78
CA ASP A 19 -9.49 -42.44 19.62
C ASP A 19 -10.92 -42.09 20.10
N PRO A 20 -11.95 -42.83 19.65
CA PRO A 20 -13.34 -42.48 19.81
C PRO A 20 -13.96 -43.11 21.06
N GLN A 21 -14.82 -42.37 21.78
CA GLN A 21 -16.10 -42.91 22.26
C GLN A 21 -17.04 -41.87 22.90
N ARG A 22 -18.31 -42.03 22.50
CA ARG A 22 -19.59 -41.74 23.18
C ARG A 22 -20.04 -40.28 23.39
N GLY A 23 -21.09 -39.96 22.64
CA GLY A 23 -22.38 -39.68 23.29
C GLY A 23 -23.02 -38.33 22.99
N GLY A 24 -23.56 -38.18 21.77
CA GLY A 24 -24.78 -37.44 21.44
C GLY A 24 -25.06 -36.09 22.12
N GLU A 25 -24.70 -35.02 21.41
CA GLU A 25 -25.50 -33.79 21.37
C GLU A 25 -25.47 -33.25 19.94
N ALA A 26 -26.64 -32.92 19.40
CA ALA A 26 -26.83 -32.48 18.03
C ALA A 26 -26.15 -31.12 17.82
N ALA A 27 -24.89 -31.15 17.40
CA ALA A 27 -24.20 -29.99 16.88
C ALA A 27 -24.86 -29.60 15.55
N GLY A 28 -25.56 -28.47 15.53
CA GLY A 28 -25.85 -27.76 14.29
C GLY A 28 -24.52 -27.46 13.62
N GLY A 29 -24.15 -28.29 12.65
CA GLY A 29 -22.88 -28.14 11.94
C GLY A 29 -22.83 -26.77 11.29
N GLU A 30 -21.89 -25.93 11.71
CA GLU A 30 -21.49 -24.78 10.92
C GLU A 30 -21.03 -25.31 9.56
N GLU A 31 -21.84 -25.07 8.53
CA GLU A 31 -21.53 -25.45 7.17
C GLU A 31 -20.22 -24.74 6.78
N THR A 32 -19.22 -25.50 6.35
CA THR A 32 -17.94 -24.92 5.93
C THR A 32 -18.19 -23.96 4.77
N PRO A 33 -17.80 -22.68 4.88
CA PRO A 33 -18.01 -21.73 3.81
C PRO A 33 -17.23 -22.19 2.57
N LEU A 34 -17.92 -22.33 1.44
CA LEU A 34 -17.30 -22.61 0.14
C LEU A 34 -16.50 -21.41 -0.33
N LEU A 35 -16.98 -20.22 0.00
CA LEU A 35 -16.32 -18.97 -0.29
C LEU A 35 -16.73 -17.92 0.74
N ARG A 36 -15.76 -17.14 1.21
CA ARG A 36 -16.02 -15.93 1.99
C ARG A 36 -15.23 -14.77 1.41
N GLY A 37 -15.87 -13.62 1.26
CA GLY A 37 -15.22 -12.42 0.74
C GLY A 37 -16.02 -11.16 0.99
N ILE A 38 -15.47 -9.98 0.69
CA ILE A 38 -16.18 -8.71 0.88
C ILE A 38 -16.72 -8.20 -0.45
N PHE A 39 -18.04 -8.19 -0.60
CA PHE A 39 -18.74 -7.84 -1.84
C PHE A 39 -19.48 -6.51 -1.72
N GLN A 40 -19.60 -5.77 -2.82
CA GLN A 40 -20.47 -4.59 -2.84
C GLN A 40 -21.90 -4.99 -3.22
N ILE A 41 -22.85 -4.82 -2.29
CA ILE A 41 -24.27 -5.09 -2.47
C ILE A 41 -25.06 -3.81 -2.23
N GLY A 42 -25.78 -3.32 -3.23
CA GLY A 42 -26.61 -2.11 -3.09
C GLY A 42 -25.82 -0.88 -2.65
N LYS A 43 -24.63 -0.68 -3.22
CA LYS A 43 -23.64 0.36 -2.90
C LYS A 43 -22.86 0.19 -1.58
N ARG A 44 -23.23 -0.74 -0.70
CA ARG A 44 -22.54 -0.99 0.58
C ARG A 44 -21.55 -2.14 0.47
N SER A 45 -20.43 -2.08 1.19
CA SER A 45 -19.50 -3.20 1.30
C SER A 45 -20.01 -4.17 2.37
N CYS A 46 -20.13 -5.45 2.01
CA CYS A 46 -20.68 -6.49 2.85
C CYS A 46 -19.72 -7.68 2.93
N ASP A 47 -19.52 -8.27 4.11
CA ASP A 47 -18.92 -9.60 4.26
C ASP A 47 -19.93 -10.62 3.76
N VAL A 48 -19.57 -11.37 2.73
CA VAL A 48 -20.41 -12.35 2.05
C VAL A 48 -19.83 -13.72 2.27
N VAL A 49 -20.70 -14.63 2.72
CA VAL A 49 -20.40 -16.03 2.94
C VAL A 49 -21.29 -16.84 2.02
N LEU A 50 -20.68 -17.55 1.08
CA LEU A 50 -21.32 -18.57 0.27
C LEU A 50 -21.03 -19.94 0.87
N SER A 51 -22.09 -20.63 1.27
CA SER A 51 -22.09 -22.03 1.66
C SER A 51 -22.78 -22.85 0.58
N ALA A 52 -22.69 -24.19 0.62
CA ALA A 52 -23.29 -25.04 -0.40
C ALA A 52 -24.80 -24.83 -0.56
N ARG A 53 -25.48 -24.34 0.48
CA ARG A 53 -26.93 -24.16 0.51
C ARG A 53 -27.40 -22.73 0.67
N GLN A 54 -26.49 -21.78 0.93
CA GLN A 54 -26.90 -20.43 1.31
C GLN A 54 -25.86 -19.36 0.97
N LEU A 55 -26.34 -18.22 0.46
CA LEU A 55 -25.58 -16.98 0.36
C LEU A 55 -26.02 -16.04 1.49
N ARG A 56 -25.09 -15.67 2.38
CA ARG A 56 -25.32 -14.71 3.47
C ARG A 56 -24.45 -13.49 3.24
N TRP A 57 -24.93 -12.30 3.60
CA TRP A 57 -24.10 -11.10 3.61
C TRP A 57 -24.43 -10.16 4.76
N SER A 58 -23.41 -9.52 5.33
CA SER A 58 -23.55 -8.53 6.40
C SER A 58 -22.79 -7.24 6.07
N PRO A 59 -23.37 -6.04 6.24
CA PRO A 59 -22.66 -4.79 6.00
C PRO A 59 -21.42 -4.65 6.89
N ILE A 60 -20.30 -4.22 6.32
CA ILE A 60 -19.06 -3.99 7.07
C ILE A 60 -19.02 -2.52 7.51
N GLN A 61 -18.94 -2.29 8.82
CA GLN A 61 -18.55 -1.00 9.36
C GLN A 61 -17.07 -1.04 9.78
N PRO A 62 -16.25 -0.04 9.41
CA PRO A 62 -16.62 1.23 8.78
C PRO A 62 -16.60 1.18 7.23
N GLU A 63 -17.61 1.83 6.63
CA GLU A 63 -17.66 2.10 5.19
C GLU A 63 -16.57 3.11 4.79
N SER A 64 -15.65 2.65 3.92
CA SER A 64 -14.85 3.46 2.99
C SER A 64 -14.09 4.68 3.56
N ARG A 65 -12.84 4.44 3.97
CA ARG A 65 -11.76 5.41 3.75
C ARG A 65 -11.22 5.21 2.32
N GLY A 66 -11.44 6.19 1.45
CA GLY A 66 -10.57 6.54 0.30
C GLY A 66 -10.28 5.56 -0.85
N GLY A 67 -10.57 4.25 -0.78
CA GLY A 67 -10.10 3.26 -1.75
C GLY A 67 -10.84 3.24 -3.11
N SER A 68 -10.79 4.32 -3.90
CA SER A 68 -11.31 4.33 -5.29
C SER A 68 -10.42 3.52 -6.25
N THR A 69 -9.25 3.10 -5.81
CA THR A 69 -8.25 2.41 -6.62
C THR A 69 -8.09 1.01 -6.05
N ASN A 70 -8.71 0.02 -6.68
CA ASN A 70 -8.53 -1.39 -6.31
C ASN A 70 -7.18 -1.87 -6.88
N VAL A 71 -6.10 -1.37 -6.29
CA VAL A 71 -4.73 -1.55 -6.76
C VAL A 71 -4.35 -3.02 -6.75
N LEU A 72 -4.85 -3.78 -5.77
CA LEU A 72 -4.65 -5.22 -5.68
C LEU A 72 -5.32 -5.97 -6.82
N ALA A 73 -6.63 -5.79 -7.04
CA ALA A 73 -7.32 -6.46 -8.15
C ALA A 73 -6.73 -6.08 -9.52
N HIS A 74 -6.31 -4.82 -9.70
CA HIS A 74 -5.65 -4.40 -10.94
C HIS A 74 -4.29 -5.05 -11.11
N THR A 75 -3.54 -5.23 -10.03
CA THR A 75 -2.24 -5.90 -10.06
C THR A 75 -2.35 -7.40 -10.25
N LEU A 76 -3.36 -8.06 -9.68
CA LEU A 76 -3.52 -9.51 -9.73
C LEU A 76 -4.23 -9.99 -11.00
N HIS A 77 -5.34 -9.33 -11.34
CA HIS A 77 -6.19 -9.74 -12.48
C HIS A 77 -5.91 -8.94 -13.74
N GLY A 78 -5.05 -7.91 -13.67
CA GLY A 78 -4.75 -7.01 -14.79
C GLY A 78 -5.91 -6.08 -15.18
N ILE A 79 -7.12 -6.29 -14.63
CA ILE A 79 -8.34 -5.56 -14.98
C ILE A 79 -9.20 -5.29 -13.74
N ASN A 80 -9.85 -4.12 -13.71
CA ASN A 80 -10.79 -3.77 -12.65
C ASN A 80 -12.21 -4.22 -13.04
N HIS A 81 -12.41 -5.53 -13.16
CA HIS A 81 -13.68 -6.10 -13.61
C HIS A 81 -14.21 -7.12 -12.59
N ALA A 82 -15.34 -6.79 -11.97
CA ALA A 82 -15.91 -7.57 -10.86
C ALA A 82 -16.23 -9.02 -11.24
N VAL A 83 -16.73 -9.25 -12.47
CA VAL A 83 -17.03 -10.61 -12.94
C VAL A 83 -15.75 -11.43 -13.07
N THR A 84 -14.66 -10.81 -13.54
CA THR A 84 -13.39 -11.52 -13.74
C THR A 84 -12.74 -11.85 -12.41
N ALA A 85 -12.74 -10.93 -11.45
CA ALA A 85 -12.31 -11.22 -10.08
C ALA A 85 -13.15 -12.37 -9.47
N THR A 86 -14.47 -12.33 -9.66
CA THR A 86 -15.37 -13.40 -9.20
C THR A 86 -15.05 -14.75 -9.86
N LEU A 87 -14.69 -14.77 -11.14
CA LEU A 87 -14.28 -16.00 -11.83
C LEU A 87 -12.95 -16.53 -11.28
N HIS A 88 -11.97 -15.67 -11.03
CA HIS A 88 -10.70 -16.08 -10.40
C HIS A 88 -10.93 -16.72 -9.03
N ILE A 89 -11.81 -16.11 -8.22
CA ILE A 89 -12.26 -16.65 -6.94
C ILE A 89 -12.91 -18.04 -7.12
N ILE A 90 -13.91 -18.16 -8.00
CA ILE A 90 -14.64 -19.43 -8.23
C ILE A 90 -13.71 -20.53 -8.72
N MET A 91 -12.73 -20.18 -9.56
CA MET A 91 -11.74 -21.13 -10.07
C MET A 91 -10.69 -21.53 -9.01
N GLY A 92 -10.72 -20.95 -7.81
CA GLY A 92 -9.75 -21.22 -6.75
C GLY A 92 -8.34 -20.72 -7.10
N TYR A 93 -8.25 -19.63 -7.86
CA TYR A 93 -6.96 -19.07 -8.23
C TYR A 93 -6.30 -18.42 -7.02
N ILE A 94 -5.19 -19.01 -6.56
CA ILE A 94 -4.45 -18.53 -5.40
C ILE A 94 -3.11 -17.99 -5.88
N GLN A 95 -2.89 -16.69 -5.65
CA GLN A 95 -1.62 -16.02 -5.95
C GLN A 95 -0.93 -15.60 -4.65
N PRO A 96 0.29 -16.08 -4.36
CA PRO A 96 1.07 -15.55 -3.24
C PRO A 96 1.50 -14.10 -3.53
N VAL A 97 1.33 -13.25 -2.52
CA VAL A 97 1.72 -11.83 -2.55
C VAL A 97 2.50 -11.43 -1.29
N ASP A 98 3.54 -10.63 -1.47
CA ASP A 98 4.37 -10.01 -0.45
C ASP A 98 3.59 -8.88 0.22
N ILE A 99 3.73 -8.80 1.55
CA ILE A 99 3.10 -7.76 2.36
C ILE A 99 4.16 -7.04 3.19
N CYS A 100 4.02 -5.72 3.27
CA CYS A 100 4.85 -4.89 4.13
C CYS A 100 4.24 -4.79 5.53
N THR A 101 5.11 -4.89 6.53
CA THR A 101 4.82 -4.51 7.90
C THR A 101 5.24 -3.05 8.10
N PHE A 102 4.32 -2.21 8.54
CA PHE A 102 4.55 -0.80 8.85
C PHE A 102 4.55 -0.64 10.35
N SER A 103 5.65 -0.16 10.92
CA SER A 103 5.81 -0.03 12.36
C SER A 103 6.53 1.26 12.72
N SER A 104 6.15 1.87 13.84
CA SER A 104 6.97 2.84 14.53
C SER A 104 7.84 2.11 15.57
N PRO A 105 8.90 2.74 16.12
CA PRO A 105 9.78 2.11 17.11
C PRO A 105 9.05 1.51 18.32
N SER A 106 7.88 2.07 18.67
CA SER A 106 7.10 1.65 19.84
C SER A 106 5.86 0.82 19.50
N LYS A 107 5.45 0.73 18.22
CA LYS A 107 4.15 0.15 17.85
C LYS A 107 4.10 -0.36 16.41
N LEU A 108 3.50 -1.54 16.23
CA LEU A 108 3.05 -1.99 14.91
C LEU A 108 1.87 -1.10 14.44
N LEU A 109 2.04 -0.40 13.33
CA LEU A 109 1.01 0.48 12.77
C LEU A 109 -0.02 -0.31 11.98
N ARG A 110 0.42 -1.05 10.95
CA ARG A 110 -0.44 -1.90 10.10
C ARG A 110 0.37 -2.81 9.19
N PHE A 111 -0.35 -3.66 8.48
CA PHE A 111 0.14 -4.32 7.26
C PHE A 111 -0.42 -3.62 6.01
N GLY A 112 0.24 -3.80 4.88
CA GLY A 112 -0.19 -3.23 3.61
C GLY A 112 0.78 -3.48 2.47
N PHE A 113 0.46 -2.99 1.28
CA PHE A 113 1.22 -3.28 0.07
C PHE A 113 1.98 -2.07 -0.47
N SER A 114 1.51 -0.88 -0.16
CA SER A 114 2.00 0.37 -0.70
C SER A 114 2.03 1.45 0.37
N ALA A 115 3.08 2.25 0.35
CA ALA A 115 3.13 3.50 1.09
C ALA A 115 3.77 4.61 0.27
N MET A 116 3.31 5.83 0.52
CA MET A 116 3.85 7.05 -0.08
C MET A 116 4.02 8.12 0.99
N PHE A 117 5.12 8.86 0.87
CA PHE A 117 5.45 10.06 1.64
C PHE A 117 5.73 11.24 0.72
N GLY A 118 5.36 12.45 1.15
CA GLY A 118 5.44 13.66 0.34
C GLY A 118 4.23 13.84 -0.58
N PHE A 119 4.47 14.11 -1.87
CA PHE A 119 3.45 14.51 -2.84
C PHE A 119 2.25 13.55 -2.89
N GLY A 120 2.47 12.23 -2.90
CA GLY A 120 1.41 11.22 -2.93
C GLY A 120 0.51 11.25 -1.69
N ALA A 121 1.09 11.40 -0.50
CA ALA A 121 0.35 11.50 0.76
C ALA A 121 -0.43 12.81 0.85
N ARG A 122 0.22 13.95 0.54
CA ARG A 122 -0.41 15.28 0.53
C ARG A 122 -1.57 15.37 -0.46
N THR A 123 -1.41 14.78 -1.64
CA THR A 123 -2.47 14.73 -2.66
C THR A 123 -3.67 13.95 -2.13
N LEU A 124 -3.45 12.80 -1.49
CA LEU A 124 -4.53 12.03 -0.89
C LEU A 124 -5.20 12.80 0.25
N ALA A 125 -4.43 13.42 1.16
CA ALA A 125 -4.95 14.23 2.26
C ALA A 125 -5.88 15.33 1.77
N LEU A 126 -5.47 16.03 0.71
CA LEU A 126 -6.28 17.06 0.09
C LEU A 126 -7.55 16.49 -0.55
N ALA A 127 -7.46 15.35 -1.24
CA ALA A 127 -8.61 14.69 -1.83
C ALA A 127 -9.62 14.23 -0.76
N GLU A 128 -9.15 13.69 0.36
CA GLU A 128 -10.00 13.24 1.47
C GLU A 128 -10.70 14.39 2.17
N LYS A 129 -10.07 15.57 2.25
CA LYS A 129 -10.72 16.79 2.74
C LYS A 129 -11.85 17.28 1.82
N HIS A 130 -11.75 17.02 0.52
CA HIS A 130 -12.71 17.51 -0.49
C HIS A 130 -13.68 16.42 -0.96
N ARG A 131 -14.15 15.57 -0.05
CA ARG A 131 -15.11 14.47 -0.33
C ARG A 131 -16.47 14.94 -0.86
N TRP A 132 -16.81 16.22 -0.73
CA TRP A 132 -17.99 16.80 -1.34
C TRP A 132 -17.96 16.78 -2.87
N MET A 133 -16.76 16.65 -3.47
CA MET A 133 -16.57 16.61 -4.92
C MET A 133 -16.62 15.17 -5.48
N PRO A 134 -17.17 14.93 -6.69
CA PRO A 134 -17.16 13.62 -7.34
C PRO A 134 -15.75 13.04 -7.47
N SER A 135 -15.61 11.71 -7.36
CA SER A 135 -14.29 11.02 -7.26
C SER A 135 -13.27 11.43 -8.34
N ASN A 136 -13.67 11.53 -9.60
CA ASN A 136 -12.75 11.91 -10.70
C ASN A 136 -12.28 13.36 -10.55
N GLN A 137 -13.24 14.28 -10.41
CA GLN A 137 -12.96 15.70 -10.24
C GLN A 137 -12.12 15.97 -8.98
N ARG A 138 -12.41 15.26 -7.89
CA ARG A 138 -11.71 15.35 -6.61
C ARG A 138 -10.23 14.98 -6.74
N ARG A 139 -9.94 13.92 -7.50
CA ARG A 139 -8.55 13.48 -7.78
C ARG A 139 -7.81 14.53 -8.61
N ASP A 140 -8.42 15.02 -9.68
CA ASP A 140 -7.81 16.03 -10.55
C ASP A 140 -7.55 17.34 -9.79
N PHE A 141 -8.54 17.82 -9.04
CA PHE A 141 -8.42 18.98 -8.17
C PHE A 141 -7.26 18.83 -7.17
N ALA A 142 -7.19 17.68 -6.48
CA ALA A 142 -6.16 17.43 -5.49
C ALA A 142 -4.75 17.40 -6.11
N VAL A 143 -4.58 16.76 -7.26
CA VAL A 143 -3.32 16.72 -7.99
C VAL A 143 -2.90 18.12 -8.42
N ILE A 144 -3.80 18.89 -9.04
CA ILE A 144 -3.52 20.25 -9.54
C ILE A 144 -3.12 21.18 -8.39
N LYS A 145 -3.88 21.17 -7.28
CA LYS A 145 -3.62 22.05 -6.13
C LYS A 145 -2.35 21.65 -5.38
N THR A 146 -2.03 20.35 -5.30
CA THR A 146 -0.77 19.88 -4.71
C THR A 146 0.43 20.22 -5.61
N LEU A 147 0.27 20.18 -6.94
CA LEU A 147 1.29 20.63 -7.89
C LEU A 147 1.52 22.14 -7.84
N ALA A 148 0.46 22.93 -7.68
CA ALA A 148 0.57 24.38 -7.54
C ALA A 148 1.39 24.76 -6.29
N SER A 149 1.25 23.98 -5.22
CA SER A 149 1.96 24.10 -3.94
C SER A 149 3.02 22.98 -3.75
N LEU A 150 3.76 22.67 -4.81
CA LEU A 150 4.80 21.64 -4.77
C LEU A 150 5.91 22.06 -3.80
N LYS A 151 6.13 21.25 -2.77
CA LYS A 151 7.17 21.44 -1.77
C LYS A 151 7.87 20.10 -1.52
N PRO A 152 9.21 20.07 -1.44
CA PRO A 152 9.91 18.88 -0.98
C PRO A 152 9.84 18.77 0.54
N GLU A 153 9.99 17.54 1.03
CA GLU A 153 10.08 17.22 2.44
C GLU A 153 11.49 16.72 2.75
N GLU A 154 12.06 17.20 3.85
CA GLU A 154 13.38 16.77 4.29
C GLU A 154 13.25 15.44 5.04
N CYS A 155 14.01 14.45 4.59
CA CYS A 155 13.91 13.11 5.11
C CYS A 155 15.27 12.40 5.08
N GLU A 156 15.45 11.49 6.02
CA GLU A 156 16.52 10.50 6.00
C GLU A 156 15.92 9.12 5.73
N LEU A 157 16.48 8.41 4.76
CA LEU A 157 16.05 7.08 4.35
C LEU A 157 17.21 6.12 4.57
N SER A 158 17.01 5.12 5.41
CA SER A 158 17.97 4.02 5.59
C SER A 158 17.34 2.73 5.09
N PHE A 159 17.98 2.01 4.17
CA PHE A 159 17.40 0.81 3.59
C PHE A 159 18.41 -0.32 3.40
N LEU A 160 17.90 -1.53 3.33
CA LEU A 160 18.67 -2.75 3.04
C LEU A 160 18.38 -3.20 1.61
N PRO A 161 19.34 -3.04 0.66
CA PRO A 161 19.16 -3.51 -0.71
C PRO A 161 18.99 -5.02 -0.78
N LEU A 162 18.17 -5.48 -1.73
CA LEU A 162 18.07 -6.89 -2.09
C LEU A 162 19.41 -7.34 -2.68
N LYS A 163 20.04 -8.36 -2.09
CA LYS A 163 21.27 -8.94 -2.62
C LYS A 163 20.95 -9.68 -3.92
N ASN A 164 21.56 -9.27 -5.03
CA ASN A 164 21.49 -10.04 -6.27
C ASN A 164 22.31 -11.33 -6.10
N SER A 165 21.66 -12.49 -6.04
CA SER A 165 22.30 -13.81 -5.92
C SER A 165 23.05 -14.27 -7.19
N LEU A 166 23.52 -13.34 -8.05
CA LEU A 166 24.18 -13.65 -9.33
C LEU A 166 25.69 -13.40 -9.33
N GLN A 167 26.36 -13.49 -8.17
CA GLN A 167 27.81 -13.70 -8.13
C GLN A 167 28.11 -14.88 -7.20
N GLY A 168 28.76 -15.89 -7.79
CA GLY A 168 28.90 -17.24 -7.25
C GLY A 168 29.64 -17.34 -5.92
N SER A 169 29.34 -18.44 -5.25
CA SER A 169 30.21 -19.17 -4.31
C SER A 169 31.31 -18.35 -3.64
N GLN A 170 30.99 -17.70 -2.52
CA GLN A 170 31.81 -17.75 -1.31
C GLN A 170 30.93 -17.50 -0.09
N GLU A 171 30.87 -18.50 0.79
CA GLU A 171 30.40 -18.38 2.16
C GLU A 171 31.35 -17.46 2.94
N ASN A 172 31.15 -16.15 2.81
CA ASN A 172 31.69 -15.19 3.76
C ASN A 172 30.50 -14.59 4.50
N VAL A 173 30.52 -14.68 5.83
CA VAL A 173 29.50 -14.12 6.74
C VAL A 173 29.23 -12.66 6.35
N THR A 174 28.18 -12.43 5.56
CA THR A 174 27.96 -11.14 4.91
C THR A 174 27.39 -10.16 5.93
N LYS A 175 28.21 -9.19 6.36
CA LYS A 175 27.75 -8.03 7.13
C LYS A 175 26.55 -7.39 6.42
N VAL A 176 25.45 -7.20 7.15
CA VAL A 176 24.25 -6.51 6.68
C VAL A 176 24.62 -5.03 6.50
N GLN A 177 24.79 -4.57 5.25
CA GLN A 177 25.19 -3.20 4.95
C GLN A 177 23.94 -2.34 4.64
N TRP A 178 23.55 -1.52 5.62
CA TRP A 178 22.54 -0.50 5.43
C TRP A 178 23.07 0.63 4.55
N HIS A 179 22.21 1.12 3.65
CA HIS A 179 22.48 2.30 2.84
C HIS A 179 21.62 3.44 3.34
N THR A 180 22.22 4.60 3.57
CA THR A 180 21.50 5.79 4.03
C THR A 180 21.61 6.90 3.01
N ILE A 181 20.47 7.47 2.64
CA ILE A 181 20.37 8.66 1.80
C ILE A 181 19.58 9.73 2.55
N GLN A 182 20.10 10.95 2.54
CA GLN A 182 19.44 12.11 3.13
C GLN A 182 19.21 13.15 2.04
N GLY A 183 18.12 13.90 2.17
CA GLY A 183 17.88 15.05 1.30
C GLY A 183 16.45 15.55 1.31
N HIS A 184 16.16 16.37 0.31
CA HIS A 184 14.86 16.94 0.05
C HIS A 184 14.17 16.12 -1.05
N PHE A 185 13.04 15.49 -0.71
CA PHE A 185 12.31 14.61 -1.61
C PHE A 185 10.92 15.16 -1.89
N LEU A 186 10.52 15.17 -3.15
CA LEU A 186 9.15 15.49 -3.54
C LEU A 186 8.21 14.33 -3.25
N ASN A 187 8.68 13.09 -3.44
CA ASN A 187 7.89 11.90 -3.20
C ASN A 187 8.80 10.71 -2.89
N VAL A 188 8.43 9.91 -1.90
CA VAL A 188 9.03 8.62 -1.60
C VAL A 188 7.93 7.58 -1.67
N SER A 189 8.12 6.53 -2.47
CA SER A 189 7.16 5.44 -2.65
C SER A 189 7.81 4.12 -2.26
N ILE A 190 7.11 3.35 -1.43
CA ILE A 190 7.52 2.02 -0.96
C ILE A 190 6.42 1.04 -1.40
N MET A 191 6.74 0.10 -2.28
CA MET A 191 5.75 -0.72 -2.97
C MET A 191 6.16 -2.20 -2.94
N ALA A 192 5.40 -3.04 -2.24
CA ALA A 192 5.57 -4.50 -2.24
C ALA A 192 5.00 -5.17 -3.49
N ILE A 193 4.13 -4.45 -4.21
CA ILE A 193 3.50 -4.93 -5.44
C ILE A 193 3.59 -3.86 -6.54
N PRO A 194 3.38 -4.21 -7.82
CA PRO A 194 3.43 -3.25 -8.93
C PRO A 194 2.53 -2.02 -8.80
N CYS A 195 1.45 -2.13 -8.05
CA CYS A 195 0.48 -1.07 -7.78
C CYS A 195 -0.18 -0.47 -9.05
N LEU A 196 -0.88 -1.29 -9.81
CA LEU A 196 -1.56 -0.88 -11.05
C LEU A 196 -2.79 -0.02 -10.75
N CYS A 197 -3.00 1.04 -11.53
CA CYS A 197 -4.19 1.87 -11.45
C CYS A 197 -4.53 2.55 -12.77
N SER A 198 -5.68 3.21 -12.86
CA SER A 198 -6.10 3.95 -14.06
C SER A 198 -5.11 5.06 -14.46
N MET A 199 -4.33 5.59 -13.52
CA MET A 199 -3.34 6.64 -13.76
C MET A 199 -1.95 6.09 -14.11
N ALA A 200 -1.71 4.81 -13.79
CA ALA A 200 -0.47 4.10 -14.02
C ALA A 200 -0.81 2.67 -14.47
N PRO A 201 -1.19 2.47 -15.74
CA PRO A 201 -1.64 1.16 -16.24
C PRO A 201 -0.55 0.09 -16.15
N ARG A 202 0.72 0.49 -16.15
CA ARG A 202 1.87 -0.40 -15.91
C ARG A 202 2.23 -0.55 -14.43
N GLY A 203 1.58 0.18 -13.54
CA GLY A 203 1.92 0.24 -12.13
C GLY A 203 2.83 1.41 -11.75
N LEU A 204 2.76 1.81 -10.49
CA LEU A 204 3.70 2.76 -9.90
C LEU A 204 5.09 2.14 -9.74
N ALA A 205 5.18 0.83 -9.57
CA ALA A 205 6.42 0.08 -9.41
C ALA A 205 6.44 -1.18 -10.30
N PRO A 206 6.41 -1.04 -11.64
CA PRO A 206 6.22 -2.12 -12.61
C PRO A 206 7.22 -3.28 -12.50
N ASN A 207 8.41 -3.03 -11.95
CA ASN A 207 9.48 -4.03 -11.87
C ASN A 207 9.44 -4.85 -10.57
N THR A 208 8.47 -4.56 -9.69
CA THR A 208 8.28 -5.28 -8.41
C THR A 208 7.68 -6.64 -8.70
N ARG A 209 8.23 -7.69 -8.08
CA ARG A 209 7.66 -9.03 -8.15
C ARG A 209 6.67 -9.21 -7.01
N LEU A 210 5.70 -10.10 -7.20
CA LEU A 210 4.64 -10.26 -6.21
C LEU A 210 5.08 -11.03 -4.97
N ASN A 211 6.10 -11.88 -5.01
CA ASN A 211 6.34 -12.88 -3.95
C ASN A 211 7.81 -13.26 -3.76
N ASN A 212 8.73 -12.29 -3.89
CA ASN A 212 10.17 -12.56 -3.81
C ASN A 212 10.82 -11.97 -2.55
N GLY A 213 10.03 -11.57 -1.56
CA GLY A 213 10.52 -10.98 -0.31
C GLY A 213 11.17 -9.61 -0.53
N SER A 214 10.78 -8.88 -1.58
CA SER A 214 11.36 -7.57 -1.90
C SER A 214 10.29 -6.53 -2.20
N MET A 215 10.64 -5.27 -1.95
CA MET A 215 9.82 -4.12 -2.29
C MET A 215 10.63 -3.11 -3.10
N ALA A 216 9.94 -2.31 -3.90
CA ALA A 216 10.54 -1.19 -4.59
C ALA A 216 10.51 0.06 -3.70
N LEU A 217 11.67 0.65 -3.47
CA LEU A 217 11.84 2.00 -2.95
C LEU A 217 12.11 2.94 -4.13
N ILE A 218 11.15 3.81 -4.45
CA ILE A 218 11.25 4.82 -5.49
C ILE A 218 11.34 6.19 -4.81
N VAL A 219 12.41 6.92 -5.08
CA VAL A 219 12.71 8.20 -4.44
C VAL A 219 12.78 9.28 -5.52
N VAL A 220 11.98 10.32 -5.36
CA VAL A 220 11.96 11.48 -6.26
C VAL A 220 12.55 12.67 -5.51
N ARG A 221 13.76 13.06 -5.88
CA ARG A 221 14.46 14.21 -5.30
C ARG A 221 13.83 15.53 -5.72
N ASN A 222 14.20 16.59 -5.01
CA ASN A 222 13.79 17.95 -5.35
C ASN A 222 14.15 18.29 -6.81
N THR A 223 13.17 18.81 -7.54
CA THR A 223 13.29 19.23 -8.95
C THR A 223 12.25 20.31 -9.26
N SER A 224 12.35 20.93 -10.44
CA SER A 224 11.37 21.92 -10.86
C SER A 224 9.98 21.32 -11.05
N ARG A 225 8.93 22.13 -10.86
CA ARG A 225 7.54 21.71 -11.09
C ARG A 225 7.32 21.18 -12.50
N ALA A 226 7.95 21.78 -13.51
CA ALA A 226 7.82 21.34 -14.90
C ALA A 226 8.40 19.94 -15.11
N GLU A 227 9.59 19.66 -14.56
CA GLU A 227 10.20 18.33 -14.63
C GLU A 227 9.40 17.29 -13.85
N PHE A 228 8.89 17.64 -12.67
CA PHE A 228 8.02 16.76 -11.90
C PHE A 228 6.71 16.42 -12.63
N ILE A 229 6.09 17.39 -13.30
CA ILE A 229 4.90 17.14 -14.15
C ILE A 229 5.25 16.20 -15.32
N LYS A 230 6.42 16.37 -15.96
CA LYS A 230 6.89 15.44 -17.01
C LYS A 230 7.05 14.02 -16.48
N HIS A 231 7.57 13.88 -15.25
CA HIS A 231 7.66 12.59 -14.56
C HIS A 231 6.26 12.00 -14.29
N LEU A 232 5.32 12.76 -13.72
CA LEU A 232 3.96 12.25 -13.46
C LEU A 232 3.24 11.79 -14.74
N LYS A 233 3.34 12.57 -15.83
CA LYS A 233 2.77 12.19 -17.13
C LYS A 233 3.37 10.90 -17.70
N ARG A 234 4.57 10.51 -17.27
CA ARG A 234 5.26 9.32 -17.75
C ARG A 234 4.61 8.02 -17.26
N TYR A 235 3.92 8.02 -16.12
CA TYR A 235 3.17 6.85 -15.63
C TYR A 235 2.04 6.41 -16.55
N ALA A 236 1.43 7.35 -17.29
CA ALA A 236 0.39 7.06 -18.29
C ALA A 236 0.98 6.68 -19.68
N SER A 237 2.30 6.59 -19.81
CA SER A 237 3.00 6.32 -21.08
C SER A 237 3.64 4.93 -21.08
N VAL A 238 4.05 4.47 -22.27
CA VAL A 238 4.86 3.25 -22.45
C VAL A 238 6.35 3.47 -22.13
N LYS A 239 6.79 4.72 -22.04
CA LYS A 239 8.18 5.07 -21.77
C LYS A 239 8.53 4.84 -20.29
N ASN A 240 9.79 4.51 -19.99
CA ASN A 240 10.26 4.32 -18.61
C ASN A 240 10.04 5.57 -17.74
N GLN A 241 9.29 5.43 -16.64
CA GLN A 241 8.99 6.48 -15.65
C GLN A 241 10.17 6.85 -14.74
N PHE A 242 11.18 5.98 -14.66
CA PHE A 242 12.35 6.15 -13.80
C PHE A 242 13.55 6.75 -14.53
N ASN A 243 13.45 6.99 -15.84
CA ASN A 243 14.54 7.57 -16.62
C ASN A 243 14.58 9.11 -16.49
N PHE A 244 14.81 9.59 -15.27
CA PHE A 244 15.02 11.00 -14.92
C PHE A 244 16.16 11.09 -13.90
N PRO A 245 17.03 12.12 -13.96
CA PRO A 245 18.21 12.23 -13.09
C PRO A 245 17.86 12.47 -11.62
N PHE A 246 16.63 12.86 -11.33
CA PHE A 246 16.11 13.11 -9.98
C PHE A 246 15.28 11.94 -9.43
N VAL A 247 15.20 10.81 -10.15
CA VAL A 247 14.44 9.62 -9.74
C VAL A 247 15.40 8.46 -9.51
N GLU A 248 15.40 7.94 -8.29
CA GLU A 248 16.21 6.79 -7.87
C GLU A 248 15.27 5.62 -7.53
N THR A 249 15.69 4.41 -7.89
CA THR A 249 14.92 3.18 -7.66
C THR A 249 15.80 2.10 -7.06
N TYR A 250 15.36 1.51 -5.96
CA TYR A 250 16.05 0.43 -5.25
C TYR A 250 15.10 -0.73 -5.02
N ALA A 251 15.58 -1.96 -5.25
CA ALA A 251 14.93 -3.17 -4.73
C ALA A 251 15.49 -3.41 -3.32
N VAL A 252 14.62 -3.46 -2.33
CA VAL A 252 15.00 -3.46 -0.90
C VAL A 252 14.17 -4.48 -0.12
N GLN A 253 14.71 -4.98 0.99
CA GLN A 253 14.00 -5.87 1.92
C GLN A 253 13.45 -5.11 3.12
N GLU A 254 14.16 -4.06 3.54
CA GLU A 254 13.80 -3.21 4.66
C GLU A 254 14.08 -1.75 4.34
N VAL A 255 13.21 -0.86 4.83
CA VAL A 255 13.37 0.60 4.74
C VAL A 255 13.01 1.21 6.08
N LYS A 256 13.78 2.18 6.53
CA LYS A 256 13.48 3.07 7.64
C LYS A 256 13.42 4.47 7.11
N VAL A 257 12.34 5.16 7.43
CA VAL A 257 12.11 6.52 6.99
C VAL A 257 11.95 7.43 8.19
N GLN A 258 12.80 8.43 8.26
CA GLN A 258 12.84 9.41 9.34
C GLN A 258 12.57 10.80 8.76
N PRO A 259 11.32 11.30 8.83
CA PRO A 259 11.01 12.68 8.49
C PRO A 259 11.77 13.63 9.42
N ARG A 260 12.47 14.63 8.86
CA ARG A 260 13.11 15.67 9.67
C ARG A 260 12.11 16.79 9.91
N THR A 261 11.41 16.72 11.04
CA THR A 261 10.50 17.79 11.45
C THR A 261 11.31 18.99 11.90
N LYS A 262 11.12 20.16 11.26
CA LYS A 262 11.69 21.43 11.75
C LYS A 262 11.01 21.80 13.07
N ILE A 263 11.71 21.62 14.18
CA ILE A 263 11.32 22.19 15.47
C ILE A 263 11.74 23.67 15.44
N GLY A 264 10.77 24.57 15.22
CA GLY A 264 10.81 25.99 15.63
C GLY A 264 11.17 27.06 14.58
N CYS A 265 10.20 27.93 14.24
CA CYS A 265 10.31 29.40 14.38
C CYS A 265 8.95 30.05 14.09
N ASN A 266 8.21 30.40 15.14
CA ASN A 266 7.17 31.42 15.06
C ASN A 266 7.86 32.77 15.26
N THR A 267 7.81 33.65 14.27
CA THR A 267 7.86 35.09 14.50
C THR A 267 6.72 35.73 13.72
N GLU A 268 5.95 36.52 14.44
CA GLU A 268 4.73 37.21 14.06
C GLU A 268 4.99 38.20 12.93
N GLU A 269 4.20 38.10 11.85
CA GLU A 269 3.63 39.18 11.03
C GLU A 269 3.12 38.56 9.72
N ASN A 270 1.82 38.19 9.68
CA ASN A 270 0.96 38.15 8.47
C ASN A 270 -0.44 37.62 8.84
N VAL A 271 -1.23 38.48 9.49
CA VAL A 271 -2.58 38.22 10.03
C VAL A 271 -3.67 38.01 8.95
N TYR A 272 -3.32 37.85 7.67
CA TYR A 272 -4.29 37.58 6.60
C TYR A 272 -4.02 36.33 5.73
N LEU A 273 -3.02 35.50 6.06
CA LEU A 273 -2.76 34.22 5.37
C LEU A 273 -2.95 32.98 6.27
N HIS A 274 -3.40 33.17 7.51
CA HIS A 274 -3.49 32.12 8.51
C HIS A 274 -4.88 31.44 8.55
N ALA A 275 -5.30 30.87 7.41
CA ALA A 275 -6.45 29.95 7.36
C ALA A 275 -6.09 28.55 6.83
N THR A 276 -4.80 28.24 6.63
CA THR A 276 -4.36 26.93 6.06
C THR A 276 -3.20 26.25 6.77
N SER A 277 -2.79 26.71 7.96
CA SER A 277 -1.63 26.14 8.68
C SER A 277 -1.97 25.39 9.98
N ALA A 278 -3.19 24.90 10.11
CA ALA A 278 -3.62 24.08 11.26
C ALA A 278 -4.48 22.90 10.81
N GLU A 279 -3.95 22.02 9.96
CA GLU A 279 -4.69 20.84 9.50
C GLU A 279 -3.74 19.64 9.39
N GLY A 280 -4.11 18.52 10.03
CA GLY A 280 -3.27 17.37 10.34
C GLY A 280 -2.17 17.07 9.31
N ASN A 281 -0.92 17.05 9.78
CA ASN A 281 0.21 16.66 8.96
C ASN A 281 0.11 15.14 8.80
N TYR A 282 -0.48 14.66 7.70
CA TYR A 282 -0.49 13.24 7.31
C TYR A 282 0.72 12.99 6.41
N PRO A 283 1.92 12.73 6.96
CA PRO A 283 3.11 12.49 6.15
C PRO A 283 2.96 11.25 5.28
N TRP A 284 2.12 10.30 5.70
CA TRP A 284 2.05 8.98 5.12
C TRP A 284 0.67 8.66 4.55
N ASN A 285 0.68 8.07 3.37
CA ASN A 285 -0.43 7.31 2.80
C ASN A 285 0.01 5.85 2.76
N ILE A 286 -0.75 4.94 3.37
CA ILE A 286 -0.55 3.49 3.28
C ILE A 286 -1.82 2.86 2.69
N ASP A 287 -1.72 2.25 1.51
CA ASP A 287 -2.84 1.64 0.78
C ASP A 287 -4.09 2.53 0.61
N GLY A 288 -3.92 3.85 0.55
CA GLY A 288 -5.03 4.81 0.45
C GLY A 288 -5.58 5.28 1.80
N ASP A 289 -4.98 4.85 2.91
CA ASP A 289 -5.29 5.35 4.26
C ASP A 289 -4.21 6.35 4.72
N LEU A 290 -4.65 7.50 5.21
CA LEU A 290 -3.76 8.53 5.76
C LEU A 290 -3.38 8.19 7.20
N MET A 291 -2.09 8.38 7.53
CA MET A 291 -1.56 8.17 8.88
C MET A 291 -0.98 9.46 9.45
N GLU A 292 -1.28 9.74 10.71
CA GLU A 292 -0.87 10.95 11.45
C GLU A 292 0.50 10.79 12.12
N GLU A 293 1.08 9.59 12.11
CA GLU A 293 2.36 9.31 12.76
C GLU A 293 3.49 10.08 12.06
N ALA A 294 4.03 11.11 12.72
CA ALA A 294 5.11 11.95 12.21
C ALA A 294 6.52 11.42 12.51
N SER A 295 6.60 10.28 13.20
CA SER A 295 7.85 9.68 13.68
C SER A 295 8.46 8.71 12.66
N GLU A 296 9.63 8.16 13.01
CA GLU A 296 10.29 7.10 12.24
C GLU A 296 9.33 5.96 11.92
N VAL A 297 9.29 5.54 10.66
CA VAL A 297 8.53 4.37 10.23
C VAL A 297 9.49 3.35 9.63
N HIS A 298 9.40 2.11 10.10
CA HIS A 298 10.13 0.95 9.62
C HIS A 298 9.19 0.05 8.80
N TYR A 299 9.65 -0.26 7.61
CA TYR A 299 8.99 -1.03 6.57
C TYR A 299 9.79 -2.32 6.37
N ILE A 300 9.13 -3.47 6.51
CA ILE A 300 9.75 -4.79 6.36
C ILE A 300 8.87 -5.64 5.45
N VAL A 301 9.46 -6.25 4.40
CA VAL A 301 8.75 -7.25 3.60
C VAL A 301 8.75 -8.59 4.32
N GLN A 302 7.58 -9.23 4.42
CA GLN A 302 7.44 -10.52 5.08
C GLN A 302 7.65 -11.67 4.08
N GLU A 303 8.80 -12.35 4.16
CA GLU A 303 9.20 -13.44 3.23
C GLU A 303 8.45 -14.77 3.48
N LYS A 304 7.85 -14.97 4.66
CA LYS A 304 7.25 -16.26 5.09
C LYS A 304 5.74 -16.25 5.35
N ASN A 305 5.10 -15.09 5.21
CA ASN A 305 3.65 -14.93 5.32
C ASN A 305 3.09 -14.42 3.99
N SER A 306 3.32 -15.18 2.91
CA SER A 306 2.67 -14.89 1.64
C SER A 306 1.16 -14.86 1.86
N CYS A 307 0.57 -13.69 1.68
CA CYS A 307 -0.88 -13.57 1.74
C CYS A 307 -1.42 -14.26 0.49
N GLN A 308 -2.33 -15.19 0.72
CA GLN A 308 -3.13 -15.75 -0.36
C GLN A 308 -4.28 -14.79 -0.58
N VAL A 309 -4.27 -14.16 -1.75
CA VAL A 309 -5.42 -13.38 -2.20
C VAL A 309 -6.29 -14.33 -2.99
N GLU A 310 -7.48 -14.57 -2.44
CA GLU A 310 -8.59 -15.26 -3.13
C GLU A 310 -9.45 -14.22 -3.86
#